data_AF-A0A6J4PQR4-F1
#
_entry.id   AF-A0A6J4PQR4-F1
#
_cell.length_a   1.000
_cell.length_b   1.000
_cell.length_c   1.000
_cell.angle_alpha   90.00
_cell.angle_beta   90.00
_cell.angle_gamma   90.00
#
_symmetry.space_group_name_H-M   'P 1'
#
loop_
_entity.id
_entity.type
_entity.pdbx_description
1 polymer ?
#
loop_
_entity_poly.entity_id
_entity_poly.type
_entity_poly.pdbx_seq_one_letter_code
_entity_poly.pdbx_strand_id
1 'polypeptide(L)'
;MPSTSIIFGFLLILLGVFGYGYGALNGNASLTALIPAIFGVLLIAFGVAARGKENLRKHLMHGAVLVGLLGFLATASSFLKIPALSAGTAERPAAVVTQLAMAIICLAFVILCVKSFIDARRSRTNDV
;
A
#
# COMPACT_ATOMS: atom_id res chain seq x y z
N MET A 1 -0.32 4.56 -13.94
CA MET A 1 1.07 4.30 -14.38
C MET A 1 1.60 2.99 -13.79
N PRO A 2 1.96 1.96 -14.58
CA PRO A 2 2.36 0.64 -14.05
C PRO A 2 3.61 0.68 -13.16
N SER A 3 4.57 1.56 -13.48
CA SER A 3 5.80 1.73 -12.70
C SER A 3 5.53 2.17 -11.26
N THR A 4 4.53 3.02 -11.03
CA THR A 4 4.16 3.48 -9.69
C THR A 4 3.66 2.32 -8.83
N SER A 5 2.80 1.45 -9.37
CA SER A 5 2.31 0.25 -8.66
C SER A 5 3.45 -0.69 -8.27
N ILE A 6 4.45 -0.85 -9.13
CA ILE A 6 5.62 -1.70 -8.85
C ILE A 6 6.48 -1.08 -7.73
N ILE A 7 6.78 0.23 -7.81
CA ILE A 7 7.58 0.93 -6.80
C ILE A 7 6.91 0.88 -5.43
N PHE A 8 5.61 1.22 -5.37
CA PHE A 8 4.86 1.19 -4.12
C PHE A 8 4.70 -0.22 -3.57
N GLY A 9 4.50 -1.22 -4.43
CA GLY A 9 4.47 -2.61 -4.00
C GLY A 9 5.82 -3.07 -3.42
N PHE A 10 6.93 -2.62 -3.99
CA PHE A 10 8.26 -2.91 -3.45
C PHE A 10 8.47 -2.24 -2.08
N LEU A 11 8.04 -0.98 -1.93
CA LEU A 11 8.07 -0.27 -0.65
C LEU A 11 7.27 -1.00 0.43
N LEU A 12 6.09 -1.53 0.09
CA LEU A 12 5.26 -2.30 1.01
C LEU A 12 5.89 -3.65 1.40
N ILE A 13 6.56 -4.33 0.47
CA ILE A 13 7.33 -5.54 0.79
C ILE A 13 8.46 -5.24 1.75
N LEU A 14 9.25 -4.19 1.48
CA LEU A 14 10.32 -3.77 2.37
C LEU A 14 9.76 -3.43 3.75
N LEU A 15 8.69 -2.65 3.83
CA LEU A 15 8.04 -2.31 5.10
C LEU A 15 7.63 -3.56 5.89
N GLY A 16 7.06 -4.57 5.22
CA GLY A 16 6.65 -5.81 5.88
C GLY A 16 7.83 -6.66 6.38
N VAL A 17 8.87 -6.80 5.57
CA VAL A 17 10.09 -7.55 5.93
C VAL A 17 10.83 -6.86 7.07
N PHE A 18 11.04 -5.54 6.98
CA PHE A 18 11.67 -4.77 8.04
C PHE A 18 10.83 -4.75 9.32
N GLY A 19 9.51 -4.58 9.20
CA GLY A 19 8.59 -4.58 10.33
C GLY A 19 8.61 -5.91 11.10
N TYR A 20 8.60 -7.04 10.38
CA TYR A 20 8.72 -8.36 11.00
C TYR A 20 10.11 -8.60 11.59
N GLY A 21 11.18 -8.28 10.86
CA GLY A 21 12.55 -8.45 11.34
C GLY A 21 12.83 -7.64 12.61
N TYR A 22 12.41 -6.37 12.62
CA TYR A 22 12.53 -5.52 13.81
C TYR A 22 11.71 -6.04 14.99
N GLY A 23 10.50 -6.54 14.75
CA GLY A 23 9.69 -7.20 15.78
C GLY A 23 10.36 -8.46 16.32
N ALA A 24 10.93 -9.29 15.45
CA ALA A 24 11.60 -10.53 15.84
C ALA A 24 12.85 -10.29 16.70
N LEU A 25 13.67 -9.28 16.37
CA LEU A 25 14.85 -8.93 17.14
C LEU A 25 14.51 -8.42 18.55
N ASN A 26 13.36 -7.76 18.72
CA ASN A 26 12.93 -7.20 20.00
C ASN A 26 11.99 -8.13 20.80
N GLY A 27 11.88 -9.42 20.43
CA GLY A 27 10.99 -10.38 21.09
C GLY A 27 9.48 -10.10 20.90
N ASN A 28 9.13 -9.17 20.01
CA ASN A 28 7.78 -8.72 19.72
C ASN A 28 7.37 -9.08 18.27
N ALA A 29 7.77 -10.28 17.83
CA ALA A 29 7.50 -10.75 16.47
C ALA A 29 5.98 -10.79 16.24
N SER A 30 5.52 -10.06 15.23
CA SER A 30 4.10 -10.00 14.89
C SER A 30 3.87 -10.46 13.47
N LEU A 31 3.13 -11.55 13.29
CA LEU A 31 2.75 -12.04 11.96
C LEU A 31 1.95 -10.99 11.18
N THR A 32 1.23 -10.09 11.87
CA THR A 32 0.51 -8.99 11.22
C THR A 32 1.43 -7.94 10.59
N ALA A 33 2.71 -7.88 10.99
CA ALA A 33 3.70 -7.01 10.34
C ALA A 33 4.01 -7.46 8.89
N LEU A 34 3.62 -8.69 8.49
CA LEU A 34 3.79 -9.21 7.13
C LEU A 34 2.64 -8.85 6.18
N ILE A 35 1.52 -8.34 6.70
CA ILE A 35 0.37 -7.91 5.88
C ILE A 35 0.77 -6.93 4.76
N PRO A 36 1.61 -5.89 5.01
CA PRO A 36 2.05 -4.98 3.97
C PRO A 36 2.73 -5.70 2.81
N ALA A 37 3.54 -6.73 3.08
CA ALA A 37 4.24 -7.49 2.05
C ALA A 37 3.27 -8.23 1.12
N ILE A 38 2.18 -8.79 1.64
CA ILE A 38 1.15 -9.46 0.83
C ILE A 38 0.51 -8.45 -0.15
N PHE A 39 0.12 -7.28 0.35
CA PHE A 39 -0.41 -6.21 -0.49
C PHE A 39 0.62 -5.69 -1.50
N GLY A 40 1.89 -5.63 -1.11
CA GLY A 40 2.97 -5.24 -2.00
C GLY A 40 3.17 -6.20 -3.17
N VAL A 41 3.13 -7.52 -2.91
CA VAL A 41 3.17 -8.56 -3.95
C VAL A 41 1.98 -8.42 -4.90
N LEU A 42 0.77 -8.22 -4.36
CA LEU A 42 -0.43 -8.00 -5.19
C LEU A 42 -0.26 -6.78 -6.09
N LEU A 43 0.19 -5.64 -5.57
CA LEU A 43 0.40 -4.43 -6.38
C LEU A 43 1.47 -4.62 -7.47
N ILE A 44 2.56 -5.32 -7.18
CA ILE A 44 3.57 -5.67 -8.19
C ILE A 44 2.97 -6.58 -9.25
N ALA A 45 2.22 -7.61 -8.87
CA ALA A 45 1.59 -8.53 -9.81
C ALA A 45 0.65 -7.79 -10.78
N PHE A 46 -0.20 -6.89 -10.27
CA PHE A 46 -1.05 -6.04 -11.11
C PHE A 46 -0.23 -5.09 -12.00
N GLY A 47 0.84 -4.49 -11.47
CA GLY A 47 1.72 -3.58 -12.21
C GLY A 47 2.47 -4.27 -13.36
N VAL A 48 3.00 -5.48 -13.12
CA VAL A 48 3.68 -6.30 -14.14
C VAL A 48 2.69 -6.81 -15.18
N ALA A 49 1.52 -7.32 -14.75
CA ALA A 49 0.47 -7.75 -15.67
C ALA A 49 -0.01 -6.58 -16.57
N ALA A 50 -0.11 -5.37 -16.01
CA ALA A 50 -0.48 -4.17 -16.76
C ALA A 50 0.57 -3.74 -17.78
N ARG A 51 1.85 -4.11 -17.59
CA ARG A 51 2.90 -3.91 -18.61
C ARG A 51 2.83 -4.93 -19.73
N GLY A 52 2.54 -6.20 -19.41
CA GLY A 52 2.51 -7.28 -20.40
C GLY A 52 1.24 -7.32 -21.27
N LYS A 53 0.12 -6.76 -20.79
CA LYS A 53 -1.17 -6.80 -21.49
C LYS A 53 -1.75 -5.41 -21.72
N GLU A 54 -1.33 -4.76 -22.80
CA GLU A 54 -1.75 -3.39 -23.13
C GLU A 54 -3.27 -3.24 -23.30
N ASN A 55 -3.93 -4.23 -23.92
CA ASN A 55 -5.39 -4.28 -24.07
C ASN A 55 -6.15 -4.32 -22.73
N LEU A 56 -5.56 -4.89 -21.67
CA LEU A 56 -6.19 -5.00 -20.34
C LEU A 56 -5.65 -3.98 -19.34
N ARG A 57 -4.73 -3.10 -19.77
CA ARG A 57 -4.04 -2.15 -18.89
C ARG A 57 -5.01 -1.30 -18.07
N LYS A 58 -6.14 -0.87 -18.64
CA LYS A 58 -7.13 -0.05 -17.91
C LYS A 58 -7.83 -0.82 -16.78
N HIS A 59 -8.17 -2.09 -16.98
CA HIS A 59 -8.82 -2.94 -15.97
C HIS A 59 -7.85 -3.32 -14.85
N LEU A 60 -6.63 -3.71 -15.23
CA LEU A 60 -5.60 -4.10 -14.26
C LEU A 60 -5.20 -2.91 -13.37
N MET A 61 -5.19 -1.70 -13.92
CA MET A 61 -4.90 -0.50 -13.14
C MET A 61 -6.05 -0.09 -12.23
N HIS A 62 -7.32 -0.31 -12.61
CA HIS A 62 -8.44 -0.17 -11.65
C HIS A 62 -8.34 -1.22 -10.54
N GLY A 63 -7.99 -2.47 -10.87
CA GLY A 63 -7.73 -3.51 -9.89
C GLY A 63 -6.64 -3.12 -8.89
N ALA A 64 -5.52 -2.57 -9.38
CA ALA A 64 -4.44 -2.08 -8.52
C ALA A 64 -4.92 -0.97 -7.56
N VAL A 65 -5.74 -0.02 -8.02
CA VAL A 65 -6.31 1.03 -7.17
C VAL A 65 -7.24 0.45 -6.12
N LEU A 66 -8.10 -0.51 -6.49
CA LEU A 66 -8.97 -1.20 -5.54
C LEU A 66 -8.17 -1.95 -4.47
N VAL A 67 -7.09 -2.64 -4.84
CA VAL A 67 -6.19 -3.29 -3.88
C VAL A 67 -5.55 -2.27 -2.94
N GLY A 68 -5.08 -1.14 -3.46
CA GLY A 68 -4.53 -0.05 -2.65
C GLY A 68 -5.57 0.52 -1.67
N LEU A 69 -6.81 0.71 -2.13
CA LEU A 69 -7.91 1.20 -1.30
C LEU A 69 -8.31 0.18 -0.22
N LEU A 70 -8.38 -1.10 -0.56
CA LEU A 70 -8.63 -2.17 0.40
C LEU A 70 -7.50 -2.27 1.44
N GLY A 71 -6.25 -2.08 1.03
CA GLY A 71 -5.11 -2.01 1.95
C GLY A 71 -5.22 -0.84 2.93
N PHE A 72 -5.64 0.33 2.45
CA PHE A 72 -5.92 1.49 3.31
C PHE A 72 -7.08 1.21 4.27
N LEU A 73 -8.21 0.69 3.78
CA LEU A 73 -9.38 0.37 4.63
C LEU A 73 -9.06 -0.71 5.66
N ALA A 74 -8.32 -1.75 5.28
CA ALA A 74 -7.89 -2.81 6.20
C ALA A 74 -7.02 -2.26 7.35
N THR A 75 -6.26 -1.20 7.08
CA THR A 75 -5.37 -0.57 8.07
C THR A 75 -5.96 0.67 8.72
N ALA A 76 -7.13 1.14 8.28
CA ALA A 76 -7.77 2.36 8.80
C ALA A 76 -8.11 2.27 10.30
N SER A 77 -8.43 1.06 10.80
CA SER A 77 -8.65 0.82 12.23
C SER A 77 -7.41 1.08 13.09
N SER A 78 -6.22 1.13 12.50
CA SER A 78 -4.95 1.38 13.21
C SER A 78 -4.83 2.82 13.69
N PHE A 79 -5.51 3.77 13.04
CA PHE A 79 -5.56 5.16 13.51
C PHE A 79 -6.26 5.28 14.87
N LEU A 80 -7.24 4.42 15.15
CA LEU A 80 -7.92 4.37 16.45
C LEU A 80 -6.99 3.85 17.57
N LYS A 81 -5.89 3.19 17.21
CA LYS A 81 -4.90 2.63 18.16
C LYS A 81 -3.76 3.61 18.47
N ILE A 82 -3.73 4.79 17.84
CA ILE A 82 -2.72 5.84 18.09
C ILE A 82 -2.70 6.28 19.57
N PRO A 83 -3.83 6.52 20.25
CA PRO A 83 -3.81 6.93 21.66
C PRO A 83 -3.18 5.88 22.58
N ALA A 84 -3.48 4.59 22.36
CA ALA A 84 -2.89 3.48 23.10
C ALA A 84 -1.38 3.36 22.83
N LEU A 85 -0.95 3.63 21.60
CA LEU A 85 0.46 3.68 21.25
C LEU A 85 1.19 4.83 21.97
N SER A 86 0.60 6.03 22.01
CA SER A 86 1.20 7.18 22.70
C SER A 86 1.20 7.04 24.23
N ALA A 87 0.21 6.35 24.79
CA ALA A 87 0.13 6.07 26.22
C ALA A 87 1.03 4.91 26.67
N GLY A 88 1.69 4.21 25.73
CA GLY A 88 2.52 3.04 26.03
C GLY A 88 1.72 1.81 26.47
N THR A 89 0.39 1.83 26.33
CA THR A 89 -0.52 0.74 26.74
C THR A 89 -0.89 -0.20 25.59
N ALA A 90 -0.37 0.04 24.39
CA ALA A 90 -0.60 -0.81 23.24
C ALA A 90 -0.01 -2.21 23.45
N GLU A 91 -0.85 -3.25 23.36
CA GLU A 91 -0.42 -4.65 23.46
C GLU A 91 0.58 -5.07 22.36
N ARG A 92 0.48 -4.47 21.18
CA ARG A 92 1.31 -4.79 20.00
C ARG A 92 1.78 -3.52 19.28
N PRO A 93 2.71 -2.75 19.88
CA PRO A 93 3.08 -1.44 19.37
C PRO A 93 3.72 -1.50 17.98
N ALA A 94 4.59 -2.49 17.74
CA ALA A 94 5.23 -2.71 16.44
C ALA A 94 4.19 -2.97 15.31
N ALA A 95 3.15 -3.75 15.61
CA ALA A 95 2.08 -4.01 14.66
C ALA A 95 1.32 -2.72 14.31
N VAL A 96 0.97 -1.90 15.31
CA VAL A 96 0.28 -0.62 15.09
C VAL A 96 1.12 0.31 14.21
N VAL A 97 2.43 0.43 14.47
CA VAL A 97 3.34 1.26 13.66
C VAL A 97 3.40 0.77 12.21
N THR A 98 3.59 -0.53 11.99
CA THR A 98 3.61 -1.09 10.62
C THR A 98 2.29 -0.90 9.87
N GLN A 99 1.15 -1.04 10.56
CA GLN A 99 -0.16 -0.83 9.95
C GLN A 99 -0.41 0.64 9.60
N LEU A 100 0.00 1.58 10.46
CA LEU A 100 -0.07 3.02 10.17
C LEU A 100 0.81 3.40 8.95
N ALA A 101 2.04 2.89 8.91
CA ALA A 101 2.92 3.10 7.76
C ALA A 101 2.33 2.53 6.47
N MET A 102 1.76 1.32 6.52
CA MET A 102 1.05 0.73 5.39
C MET A 102 -0.13 1.60 4.94
N ALA A 103 -0.93 2.12 5.88
CA ALA A 103 -2.06 2.99 5.57
C ALA A 103 -1.60 4.23 4.79
N ILE A 104 -0.53 4.89 5.25
CA ILE A 104 0.01 6.09 4.59
C ILE A 104 0.50 5.78 3.18
N ILE A 105 1.25 4.67 3.01
CA ILE A 105 1.77 4.25 1.69
C ILE A 105 0.61 3.91 0.74
N CYS A 106 -0.39 3.17 1.20
CA CYS A 106 -1.58 2.83 0.42
C CYS A 106 -2.38 4.08 0.04
N LEU A 107 -2.58 5.02 0.96
CA LEU A 107 -3.29 6.27 0.69
C LEU A 107 -2.54 7.12 -0.35
N ALA A 108 -1.22 7.28 -0.19
CA ALA A 108 -0.39 8.00 -1.14
C ALA A 108 -0.45 7.36 -2.54
N PHE A 109 -0.39 6.03 -2.61
CA PHE A 109 -0.53 5.29 -3.86
C PHE A 109 -1.88 5.55 -4.55
N VAL A 110 -2.99 5.48 -3.80
CA VAL A 110 -4.34 5.74 -4.33
C VAL A 110 -4.46 7.17 -4.84
N ILE A 111 -3.98 8.16 -4.07
CA ILE A 111 -4.00 9.58 -4.47
C ILE A 111 -3.22 9.78 -5.78
N LEU A 112 -2.01 9.22 -5.88
CA LEU A 112 -1.20 9.32 -7.10
C LEU A 112 -1.85 8.63 -8.30
N CYS A 113 -2.51 7.49 -8.09
CA CYS A 113 -3.23 6.81 -9.17
C CYS A 113 -4.42 7.63 -9.66
N VAL A 114 -5.20 8.21 -8.75
CA VAL A 114 -6.33 9.09 -9.09
C VAL A 114 -5.83 10.33 -9.82
N LYS A 115 -4.78 10.99 -9.31
CA LYS A 115 -4.16 12.15 -9.97
C LYS A 115 -3.69 11.81 -11.39
N SER A 116 -2.98 10.70 -11.56
CA SER A 116 -2.55 10.23 -12.87
C SER A 116 -3.72 9.98 -13.84
N PHE A 117 -4.89 9.57 -13.32
CA PHE A 117 -6.08 9.36 -14.14
C PHE A 117 -6.71 10.69 -14.58
N ILE A 118 -6.77 11.66 -13.66
CA ILE A 118 -7.26 13.02 -13.93
C ILE A 118 -6.35 13.71 -14.96
N ASP A 119 -5.03 13.64 -14.78
CA ASP A 119 -4.06 14.25 -15.68
C ASP A 119 -4.17 13.66 -17.10
N ALA A 120 -4.34 12.34 -17.23
CA ALA A 120 -4.55 11.68 -18.52
C ALA A 120 -5.88 12.05 -19.19
N ARG A 121 -6.91 12.41 -18.41
CA ARG A 121 -8.17 12.94 -18.93
C ARG A 121 -8.01 14.38 -19.40
N ARG A 122 -7.26 15.19 -18.65
CA ARG A 122 -7.03 16.61 -18.95
C ARG A 122 -6.17 16.83 -20.20
N SER A 123 -5.15 15.99 -20.41
CA SER A 123 -4.34 16.05 -21.63
C SER A 123 -5.16 15.80 -22.89
N ARG A 124 -6.09 14.83 -22.85
CA ARG A 124 -7.01 14.56 -23.97
C ARG A 124 -7.94 15.72 -24.33
N THR A 125 -8.17 16.67 -23.43
CA THR A 125 -9.03 17.84 -23.67
C THR A 125 -8.26 19.02 -24.23
N ASN A 126 -6.93 19.07 -24.05
CA ASN A 126 -6.07 20.14 -24.59
C ASN A 126 -5.53 19.82 -26.01
N ASP A 127 -5.71 18.59 -26.49
CA ASP A 127 -5.30 18.14 -27.83
C ASP A 127 -6.43 18.26 -28.88
N VAL A 128 -7.51 19.01 -28.57
CA VAL A 128 -8.67 19.27 -29.44
C VAL A 128 -8.84 20.78 -29.58
#